data_AF-A0A7X0LE48-F1
#
_entry.id   AF-A0A7X0LE48-F1
#
_cell.length_a   1.000
_cell.length_b   1.000
_cell.length_c   1.000
_cell.angle_alpha   90.00
_cell.angle_beta   90.00
_cell.angle_gamma   90.00
#
_symmetry.space_group_name_H-M   'P 1'
#
loop_
_entity.id
_entity.type
_entity.pdbx_description
1 polymer ?
#
loop_
_entity_poly.entity_id
_entity_poly.type
_entity_poly.pdbx_seq_one_letter_code
_entity_poly.pdbx_strand_id
1 'polypeptide(L)'
;MGTAAMLRAAGVGLGDEVVVPAFGNVEVAEAVAMAGALPVFADIDPSTYCLDPAAVEAAVTARTAAVVVVHRFGRLADIARLHAVGQRHGLLVLEQGESEAPYDEIAQRRERAAYLDMKLRGVRTPDDGDGHTYQQYVVRVPGNGRPDRDAFARAVRAKGVGCRVPVKTPVHRLPEFRHCVSLPETERAADETLALPVDASLTKRDMQRIVSACNALGGLLQPAF
;
A
#
# COMPACT_ATOMS: atom_id res chain seq x y z
N MET A 1 19.86 4.46 10.46
CA MET A 1 19.74 5.89 10.11
C MET A 1 18.36 6.10 9.50
N GLY A 2 17.64 7.16 9.86
CA GLY A 2 16.31 7.43 9.29
C GLY A 2 16.37 8.04 7.88
N THR A 3 15.27 7.97 7.13
CA THR A 3 15.17 8.44 5.73
C THR A 3 15.65 9.88 5.54
N ALA A 4 15.26 10.80 6.42
CA ALA A 4 15.70 12.21 6.36
C ALA A 4 17.23 12.36 6.43
N ALA A 5 17.89 11.54 7.26
CA ALA A 5 19.34 11.58 7.39
C ALA A 5 20.04 11.02 6.15
N MET A 6 19.49 9.97 5.52
CA MET A 6 20.02 9.42 4.27
C MET A 6 19.89 10.42 3.11
N LEU A 7 18.75 11.10 3.00
CA LEU A 7 18.53 12.14 2.00
C LEU A 7 19.55 13.29 2.15
N ARG A 8 19.70 13.83 3.36
CA ARG A 8 20.69 14.90 3.62
C ARG A 8 22.13 14.45 3.35
N ALA A 9 22.47 13.21 3.72
CA ALA A 9 23.80 12.66 3.45
C ALA A 9 24.09 12.52 1.95
N ALA A 10 23.06 12.32 1.14
CA ALA A 10 23.15 12.31 -0.32
C ALA A 10 23.12 13.71 -0.96
N GLY A 11 23.07 14.78 -0.16
CA GLY A 11 23.06 16.16 -0.63
C GLY A 11 21.67 16.71 -1.00
N VAL A 12 20.59 15.94 -0.76
CA VAL A 12 19.21 16.40 -1.01
C VAL A 12 18.82 17.47 0.02
N GLY A 13 18.25 18.58 -0.47
CA GLY A 13 17.85 19.69 0.39
C GLY A 13 16.94 20.72 -0.30
N LEU A 14 17.13 21.99 0.06
CA LEU A 14 16.26 23.09 -0.37
C LEU A 14 16.28 23.26 -1.90
N GLY A 15 15.09 23.20 -2.49
CA GLY A 15 14.90 23.32 -3.94
C GLY A 15 14.84 21.99 -4.67
N ASP A 16 15.20 20.88 -4.01
CA ASP A 16 15.06 19.54 -4.59
C ASP A 16 13.65 19.00 -4.43
N GLU A 17 13.27 18.14 -5.38
CA GLU A 17 12.06 17.34 -5.33
C GLU A 17 12.42 15.87 -5.05
N VAL A 18 11.64 15.23 -4.19
CA VAL A 18 11.75 13.79 -3.92
C VAL A 18 10.42 13.12 -4.22
N VAL A 19 10.43 12.16 -5.15
CA VAL A 19 9.22 11.40 -5.50
C VAL A 19 8.92 10.37 -4.42
N VAL A 20 7.68 10.35 -3.93
CA VAL A 20 7.22 9.48 -2.83
C VAL A 20 5.82 8.92 -3.13
N PRO A 21 5.44 7.76 -2.56
CA PRO A 21 4.06 7.27 -2.65
C PRO A 21 3.08 8.17 -1.90
N ALA A 22 1.83 8.19 -2.36
CA ALA A 22 0.74 8.86 -1.67
C ALA A 22 -0.19 7.91 -0.90
N PHE A 23 -0.01 6.59 -1.03
CA PHE A 23 -0.88 5.59 -0.41
C PHE A 23 -0.31 5.08 0.93
N GLY A 24 -0.47 5.88 2.00
CA GLY A 24 0.03 5.59 3.34
C GLY A 24 1.41 6.19 3.60
N ASN A 25 2.09 5.73 4.66
CA ASN A 25 3.46 6.12 5.03
C ASN A 25 3.72 7.65 5.05
N VAL A 26 2.89 8.41 5.78
CA VAL A 26 3.04 9.87 5.91
C VAL A 26 4.42 10.27 6.43
N GLU A 27 5.03 9.43 7.26
CA GLU A 27 6.37 9.59 7.80
C GLU A 27 7.46 9.71 6.72
N VAL A 28 7.23 9.16 5.52
CA VAL A 28 8.15 9.29 4.38
C VAL A 28 8.08 10.70 3.80
N ALA A 29 6.88 11.26 3.63
CA ALA A 29 6.71 12.65 3.17
C ALA A 29 7.24 13.65 4.23
N GLU A 30 6.99 13.37 5.51
CA GLU A 30 7.58 14.14 6.63
C GLU A 30 9.11 14.07 6.61
N ALA A 31 9.70 12.90 6.34
CA ALA A 31 11.15 12.75 6.24
C ALA A 31 11.76 13.55 5.10
N VAL A 32 11.07 13.64 3.95
CA VAL A 32 11.48 14.51 2.84
C VAL A 32 11.41 15.97 3.25
N ALA A 33 10.31 16.41 3.85
CA ALA A 33 10.17 17.78 4.34
C ALA A 33 11.22 18.13 5.40
N MET A 34 11.51 17.20 6.33
CA MET A 34 12.58 17.34 7.31
C MET A 34 13.95 17.42 6.64
N ALA A 35 14.19 16.74 5.52
CA ALA A 35 15.43 16.88 4.76
C ALA A 35 15.58 18.27 4.12
N GLY A 36 14.50 19.06 4.03
CA GLY A 36 14.47 20.39 3.42
C GLY A 36 14.02 20.37 1.96
N ALA A 37 13.63 19.20 1.43
CA ALA A 37 13.17 19.02 0.06
C ALA A 37 11.65 19.00 -0.03
N LEU A 38 11.12 19.07 -1.26
CA LEU A 38 9.68 19.03 -1.55
C LEU A 38 9.25 17.58 -1.89
N PRO A 39 8.28 16.98 -1.15
CA PRO A 39 7.69 15.72 -1.55
C PRO A 39 6.82 15.90 -2.81
N VAL A 40 7.09 15.10 -3.83
CA VAL A 40 6.27 14.99 -5.05
C VAL A 40 5.61 13.64 -5.05
N PHE A 41 4.27 13.61 -5.11
CA PHE A 41 3.52 12.36 -5.03
C PHE A 41 3.36 11.72 -6.41
N ALA A 42 3.73 10.44 -6.51
CA ALA A 42 3.45 9.60 -7.68
C ALA A 42 2.44 8.49 -7.33
N ASP A 43 1.74 8.01 -8.34
CA ASP A 43 0.67 7.02 -8.17
C ASP A 43 1.23 5.61 -7.92
N ILE A 44 0.35 4.72 -7.52
CA ILE A 44 0.67 3.34 -7.19
C ILE A 44 0.27 2.37 -8.31
N ASP A 45 0.95 1.24 -8.35
CA ASP A 45 0.48 0.10 -9.11
C ASP A 45 -0.76 -0.49 -8.39
N PRO A 46 -1.89 -0.71 -9.09
CA PRO A 46 -3.14 -1.11 -8.48
C PRO A 46 -3.16 -2.52 -7.91
N SER A 47 -2.21 -3.37 -8.32
CA SER A 47 -2.11 -4.76 -7.86
C SER A 47 -1.23 -4.89 -6.62
N THR A 48 -0.10 -4.17 -6.60
CA THR A 48 0.92 -4.28 -5.54
C THR A 48 0.77 -3.20 -4.47
N TYR A 49 0.09 -2.10 -4.77
CA TYR A 49 0.00 -0.88 -3.97
C TYR A 49 1.34 -0.16 -3.74
N CYS A 50 2.43 -0.68 -4.31
CA CYS A 50 3.72 -0.03 -4.35
C CYS A 50 3.74 1.07 -5.41
N LEU A 51 4.76 1.92 -5.35
CA LEU A 51 4.96 3.00 -6.32
C LEU A 51 5.04 2.46 -7.76
N ASP A 52 4.25 3.02 -8.69
CA ASP A 52 4.30 2.63 -10.11
C ASP A 52 5.52 3.28 -10.79
N PRO A 53 6.46 2.50 -11.36
CA PRO A 53 7.62 3.06 -12.07
C PRO A 53 7.24 4.06 -13.18
N ALA A 54 6.13 3.85 -13.88
CA ALA A 54 5.69 4.78 -14.93
C ALA A 54 5.19 6.11 -14.36
N ALA A 55 4.45 6.05 -13.24
CA ALA A 55 4.03 7.24 -12.52
C ALA A 55 5.22 8.01 -11.92
N VAL A 56 6.26 7.31 -11.45
CA VAL A 56 7.51 7.94 -11.00
C VAL A 56 8.17 8.69 -12.14
N GLU A 57 8.36 8.04 -13.28
CA GLU A 57 9.00 8.65 -14.45
C GLU A 57 8.23 9.89 -14.93
N ALA A 58 6.89 9.84 -14.94
CA ALA A 58 6.05 10.97 -15.28
C ALA A 58 6.14 12.14 -14.28
N ALA A 59 6.50 11.87 -13.03
CA ALA A 59 6.67 12.88 -11.99
C ALA A 59 8.08 13.51 -11.97
N VAL A 60 9.04 12.98 -12.74
CA VAL A 60 10.40 13.50 -12.78
C VAL A 60 10.44 14.87 -13.45
N THR A 61 11.10 15.81 -12.79
CA THR A 61 11.43 17.15 -13.29
C THR A 61 12.93 17.41 -13.20
N ALA A 62 13.38 18.57 -13.69
CA ALA A 62 14.78 19.00 -13.54
C ALA A 62 15.20 19.22 -12.07
N ARG A 63 14.25 19.31 -11.13
CA ARG A 63 14.53 19.43 -9.69
C ARG A 63 14.51 18.09 -8.95
N THR A 64 14.11 17.01 -9.61
CA THR A 64 14.00 15.71 -8.95
C THR A 64 15.40 15.18 -8.64
N ALA A 65 15.67 14.95 -7.35
CA ALA A 65 16.95 14.46 -6.87
C ALA A 65 16.89 13.01 -6.39
N ALA A 66 15.72 12.56 -5.92
CA ALA A 66 15.56 11.23 -5.38
C ALA A 66 14.14 10.67 -5.52
N VAL A 67 14.02 9.36 -5.33
CA VAL A 67 12.78 8.62 -5.19
C VAL A 67 12.87 7.80 -3.90
N VAL A 68 11.86 7.89 -3.03
CA VAL A 68 11.73 6.99 -1.87
C VAL A 68 10.64 5.96 -2.18
N VAL A 69 11.07 4.72 -2.31
CA VAL A 69 10.23 3.56 -2.62
C VAL A 69 9.85 2.88 -1.32
N VAL A 70 8.56 2.56 -1.16
CA VAL A 70 8.05 1.83 0.00
C VAL A 70 7.48 0.50 -0.45
N HIS A 71 7.93 -0.59 0.17
CA HIS A 71 7.32 -1.90 0.04
C HIS A 71 6.03 -1.95 0.85
N ARG A 72 4.93 -2.44 0.27
CA ARG A 72 3.60 -2.29 0.85
C ARG A 72 2.99 -3.62 1.24
N PHE A 73 2.53 -3.71 2.48
CA PHE A 73 1.77 -4.87 3.00
C PHE A 73 2.52 -6.22 2.92
N GLY A 74 3.85 -6.17 2.80
CA GLY A 74 4.68 -7.35 2.58
C GLY A 74 4.95 -7.68 1.11
N ARG A 75 4.48 -6.86 0.18
CA ARG A 75 4.82 -6.93 -1.26
C ARG A 75 5.99 -6.01 -1.56
N LEU A 76 6.99 -6.56 -2.24
CA LEU A 76 8.11 -5.78 -2.76
C LEU A 76 7.64 -4.93 -3.95
N ALA A 77 8.21 -3.73 -4.05
CA ALA A 77 8.03 -2.87 -5.22
C ALA A 77 8.84 -3.41 -6.41
N ASP A 78 8.57 -2.96 -7.63
CA ASP A 78 9.40 -3.29 -8.79
C ASP A 78 10.72 -2.48 -8.75
N ILE A 79 11.60 -2.92 -7.85
CA ILE A 79 12.88 -2.28 -7.56
C ILE A 79 13.78 -2.28 -8.80
N ALA A 80 13.72 -3.32 -9.63
CA ALA A 80 14.47 -3.36 -10.87
C ALA A 80 14.08 -2.21 -11.82
N ARG A 81 12.78 -1.98 -12.04
CA ARG A 81 12.32 -0.86 -12.87
C ARG A 81 12.53 0.49 -12.22
N LEU A 82 12.37 0.61 -10.90
CA LEU A 82 12.58 1.86 -10.17
C LEU A 82 14.06 2.30 -10.20
N HIS A 83 15.00 1.36 -10.02
CA HIS A 83 16.42 1.65 -10.22
C HIS A 83 16.75 1.99 -11.67
N ALA A 84 16.09 1.36 -12.66
CA ALA A 84 16.27 1.72 -14.06
C ALA A 84 15.76 3.15 -14.36
N VAL A 85 14.67 3.59 -13.74
CA VAL A 85 14.24 5.01 -13.78
C VAL A 85 15.31 5.89 -13.13
N GLY A 86 15.77 5.53 -11.93
CA GLY A 86 16.80 6.27 -11.21
C GLY A 86 18.09 6.45 -12.01
N GLN A 87 18.59 5.38 -12.65
CA GLN A 87 19.79 5.43 -13.49
C GLN A 87 19.62 6.33 -14.72
N ARG A 88 18.47 6.28 -15.39
CA ARG A 88 18.22 7.10 -16.59
C ARG A 88 18.15 8.60 -16.27
N HIS A 89 17.63 8.95 -15.09
CA HIS A 89 17.40 10.34 -14.69
C HIS A 89 18.43 10.86 -13.67
N GLY A 90 19.41 10.05 -13.27
CA GLY A 90 20.42 10.43 -12.27
C GLY A 90 19.87 10.60 -10.86
N LEU A 91 18.81 9.86 -10.50
CA LEU A 91 18.13 9.96 -9.21
C LEU A 91 18.69 8.95 -8.20
N LEU A 92 18.78 9.36 -6.95
CA LEU A 92 18.95 8.43 -5.83
C LEU A 92 17.65 7.64 -5.62
N VAL A 93 17.72 6.31 -5.51
CA VAL A 93 16.58 5.46 -5.15
C VAL A 93 16.80 4.90 -3.75
N LEU A 94 15.94 5.30 -2.81
CA LEU A 94 15.96 4.82 -1.43
C LEU A 94 14.81 3.86 -1.20
N GLU A 95 15.10 2.67 -0.70
CA GLU A 95 14.11 1.63 -0.40
C GLU A 95 13.74 1.65 1.08
N GLN A 96 12.46 1.45 1.39
CA GLN A 96 11.91 1.39 2.74
C GLN A 96 10.98 0.19 2.89
N GLY A 97 11.18 -0.58 3.96
CA GLY A 97 10.29 -1.67 4.37
C GLY A 97 9.39 -1.28 5.54
N GLU A 98 8.22 -1.92 5.66
CA GLU A 98 7.25 -1.62 6.73
C GLU A 98 7.55 -2.34 8.06
N SER A 99 8.19 -3.50 8.07
CA SER A 99 8.70 -4.20 9.27
C SER A 99 9.41 -5.50 8.89
N GLU A 100 10.45 -5.89 9.64
CA GLU A 100 11.02 -7.23 9.58
C GLU A 100 10.26 -8.17 10.54
N ALA A 101 9.87 -9.34 10.05
CA ALA A 101 9.23 -10.39 10.85
C ALA A 101 10.08 -11.67 10.85
N PRO A 102 10.06 -12.49 11.92
CA PRO A 102 10.73 -13.77 11.93
C PRO A 102 10.25 -14.68 10.78
N TYR A 103 11.17 -15.49 10.24
CA TYR A 103 10.88 -16.37 9.10
C TYR A 103 9.66 -17.28 9.33
N ASP A 104 9.57 -17.89 10.52
CA ASP A 104 8.46 -18.78 10.89
C ASP A 104 7.11 -18.08 10.90
N GLU A 105 7.08 -16.78 11.25
CA GLU A 105 5.87 -15.98 11.19
C GLU A 105 5.46 -15.67 9.75
N ILE A 106 6.43 -15.41 8.87
CA ILE A 106 6.19 -15.20 7.44
C ILE A 106 5.62 -16.47 6.79
N ALA A 107 6.20 -17.63 7.07
CA ALA A 107 5.70 -18.91 6.57
C ALA A 107 4.25 -19.18 7.01
N GLN A 108 3.97 -18.90 8.27
CA GLN A 108 2.64 -19.00 8.88
C GLN A 108 1.61 -18.04 8.27
N ARG A 109 2.00 -16.80 7.96
CA ARG A 109 1.12 -15.83 7.26
C ARG A 109 0.82 -16.29 5.84
N ARG A 110 1.84 -16.81 5.13
CA ARG A 110 1.67 -17.34 3.76
C ARG A 110 0.72 -18.54 3.71
N GLU A 111 0.82 -19.48 4.65
CA GLU A 111 -0.11 -20.63 4.73
C GLU A 111 -1.56 -20.17 4.91
N ARG A 112 -1.78 -19.19 5.80
CA ARG A 112 -3.11 -18.61 6.05
C ARG A 112 -3.62 -17.82 4.86
N ALA A 113 -2.76 -17.03 4.23
CA ALA A 113 -3.07 -16.29 3.01
C ALA A 113 -3.52 -17.25 1.91
N ALA A 114 -2.77 -18.33 1.65
CA ALA A 114 -3.13 -19.35 0.67
C ALA A 114 -4.50 -20.00 0.97
N TYR A 115 -4.81 -20.25 2.25
CA TYR A 115 -6.15 -20.72 2.65
C TYR A 115 -7.24 -19.70 2.31
N LEU A 116 -7.01 -18.41 2.60
CA LEU A 116 -7.95 -17.34 2.30
C LEU A 116 -8.12 -17.13 0.79
N ASP A 117 -7.02 -17.10 0.03
CA ASP A 117 -7.01 -16.98 -1.43
C ASP A 117 -7.86 -18.07 -2.08
N MET A 118 -7.70 -19.32 -1.63
CA MET A 118 -8.46 -20.45 -2.14
C MET A 118 -9.96 -20.33 -1.85
N LYS A 119 -10.38 -19.69 -0.75
CA LYS A 119 -11.75 -19.77 -0.22
C LYS A 119 -12.56 -18.48 -0.31
N LEU A 120 -11.92 -17.32 -0.41
CA LEU A 120 -12.58 -16.04 -0.57
C LEU A 120 -13.10 -15.91 -2.00
N ARG A 121 -14.36 -15.47 -2.10
CA ARG A 121 -15.09 -15.22 -3.35
C ARG A 121 -15.84 -13.89 -3.31
N GLY A 122 -16.14 -13.39 -2.11
CA GLY A 122 -16.88 -12.13 -1.93
C GLY A 122 -16.03 -10.86 -1.97
N VAL A 123 -14.72 -10.97 -2.15
CA VAL A 123 -13.75 -9.87 -2.25
C VAL A 123 -12.68 -10.25 -3.25
N ARG A 124 -12.00 -9.26 -3.85
CA ARG A 124 -10.82 -9.52 -4.66
C ARG A 124 -9.60 -9.67 -3.74
N THR A 125 -8.95 -10.81 -3.81
CA THR A 125 -7.77 -11.15 -3.02
C THR A 125 -6.52 -10.45 -3.57
N PRO A 126 -5.48 -10.25 -2.74
CA PRO A 126 -4.19 -9.74 -3.22
C PRO A 126 -3.55 -10.74 -4.20
N ASP A 127 -2.72 -10.24 -5.10
CA ASP A 127 -1.97 -11.08 -6.05
C ASP A 127 -0.82 -11.80 -5.31
N ASP A 128 -0.63 -13.10 -5.57
CA ASP A 128 0.26 -14.03 -4.87
C ASP A 128 1.73 -13.99 -5.34
N GLY A 129 2.20 -12.81 -5.74
CA GLY A 129 3.53 -12.65 -6.34
C GLY A 129 4.70 -13.09 -5.46
N ASP A 130 5.78 -13.51 -6.11
CA ASP A 130 6.99 -14.02 -5.47
C ASP A 130 7.47 -13.12 -4.34
N GLY A 131 7.69 -13.74 -3.17
CA GLY A 131 8.23 -13.05 -2.02
C GLY A 131 7.19 -12.35 -1.12
N HIS A 132 5.90 -12.30 -1.45
CA HIS A 132 4.88 -11.63 -0.61
C HIS A 132 4.89 -12.18 0.84
N THR A 133 5.16 -11.33 1.83
CA THR A 133 5.26 -11.74 3.25
C THR A 133 3.93 -11.68 4.00
N TYR A 134 2.92 -11.05 3.38
CA TYR A 134 1.57 -10.88 3.93
C TYR A 134 1.60 -10.22 5.31
N GLN A 135 2.43 -9.18 5.47
CA GLN A 135 2.39 -8.33 6.66
C GLN A 135 0.99 -7.75 6.89
N GLN A 136 0.26 -7.47 5.80
CA GLN A 136 -1.19 -7.30 5.82
C GLN A 136 -1.82 -8.06 4.66
N TYR A 137 -2.92 -8.76 4.92
CA TYR A 137 -3.70 -9.38 3.85
C TYR A 137 -4.78 -8.38 3.38
N VAL A 138 -4.45 -7.62 2.33
CA VAL A 138 -5.28 -6.51 1.84
C VAL A 138 -6.11 -6.97 0.66
N VAL A 139 -7.44 -6.97 0.84
CA VAL A 139 -8.42 -7.29 -0.19
C VAL A 139 -9.06 -6.01 -0.74
N ARG A 140 -9.62 -6.08 -1.95
CA ARG A 140 -10.52 -5.03 -2.46
C ARG A 140 -11.97 -5.46 -2.29
N VAL A 141 -12.75 -4.59 -1.64
CA VAL A 141 -14.19 -4.77 -1.46
C VAL A 141 -14.88 -4.39 -2.77
N PRO A 142 -15.78 -5.23 -3.32
CA PRO A 142 -16.54 -4.91 -4.52
C PRO A 142 -17.53 -3.77 -4.27
N GLY A 143 -17.98 -3.11 -5.35
CA GLY A 143 -18.88 -1.95 -5.30
C GLY A 143 -18.19 -0.69 -5.81
N ASN A 144 -18.73 0.48 -5.43
CA ASN A 144 -18.27 1.78 -5.94
C ASN A 144 -17.34 2.50 -4.95
N GLY A 145 -16.52 1.74 -4.22
CA GLY A 145 -15.63 2.30 -3.19
C GLY A 145 -16.38 2.72 -1.92
N ARG A 146 -16.22 3.97 -1.49
CA ARG A 146 -16.99 4.52 -0.35
C ARG A 146 -18.37 4.99 -0.83
N PRO A 147 -19.48 4.67 -0.10
CA PRO A 147 -19.54 4.15 1.28
C PRO A 147 -19.58 2.62 1.41
N ASP A 148 -19.62 1.87 0.31
CA ASP A 148 -19.83 0.42 0.30
C ASP A 148 -18.76 -0.33 1.09
N ARG A 149 -17.48 0.04 0.90
CA ARG A 149 -16.35 -0.52 1.68
C ARG A 149 -16.55 -0.35 3.18
N ASP A 150 -16.98 0.83 3.62
CA ASP A 150 -17.17 1.12 5.05
C ASP A 150 -18.35 0.32 5.62
N ALA A 151 -19.43 0.16 4.85
CA ALA A 151 -20.55 -0.69 5.21
C ALA A 151 -20.14 -2.17 5.30
N PHE A 152 -19.38 -2.67 4.33
CA PHE A 152 -18.82 -4.01 4.32
C PHE A 152 -17.94 -4.25 5.56
N ALA A 153 -17.01 -3.33 5.85
CA ALA A 153 -16.12 -3.42 7.01
C ALA A 153 -16.92 -3.46 8.33
N ARG A 154 -17.98 -2.65 8.48
CA ARG A 154 -18.87 -2.72 9.66
C ARG A 154 -19.56 -4.08 9.77
N ALA A 155 -20.08 -4.61 8.67
CA ALA A 155 -20.77 -5.91 8.66
C ALA A 155 -19.83 -7.09 8.96
N VAL A 156 -18.60 -7.06 8.43
CA VAL A 156 -17.56 -8.05 8.74
C VAL A 156 -17.17 -7.99 10.22
N ARG A 157 -17.00 -6.78 10.79
CA ARG A 157 -16.73 -6.61 12.23
C ARG A 157 -17.88 -7.08 13.12
N ALA A 158 -19.12 -6.81 12.74
CA ALA A 158 -20.31 -7.29 13.46
C ALA A 158 -20.38 -8.83 13.53
N LYS A 159 -19.75 -9.53 12.58
CA LYS A 159 -19.58 -10.99 12.58
C LYS A 159 -18.36 -11.47 13.38
N GLY A 160 -17.66 -10.59 14.09
CA GLY A 160 -16.52 -10.93 14.95
C GLY A 160 -15.18 -11.07 14.22
N VAL A 161 -15.01 -10.39 13.08
CA VAL A 161 -13.74 -10.37 12.33
C VAL A 161 -13.06 -9.00 12.48
N GLY A 162 -11.82 -8.99 12.98
CA GLY A 162 -11.03 -7.79 13.27
C GLY A 162 -10.42 -7.11 12.03
N CYS A 163 -11.22 -6.74 11.03
CA CYS A 163 -10.71 -6.07 9.84
C CYS A 163 -10.44 -4.56 10.05
N ARG A 164 -9.54 -3.97 9.26
CA ARG A 164 -9.21 -2.53 9.30
C ARG A 164 -9.02 -1.93 7.91
N VAL A 165 -9.23 -0.62 7.80
CA VAL A 165 -8.89 0.13 6.58
C VAL A 165 -7.41 0.48 6.67
N PRO A 166 -6.54 0.02 5.73
CA PRO A 166 -5.10 0.21 5.85
C PRO A 166 -4.68 1.67 5.63
N VAL A 167 -5.33 2.37 4.69
CA VAL A 167 -5.10 3.80 4.43
C VAL A 167 -6.45 4.46 4.25
N LYS A 168 -6.80 5.36 5.18
CA LYS A 168 -8.10 6.06 5.17
C LYS A 168 -8.07 7.32 4.29
N THR A 169 -6.98 8.07 4.37
CA THR A 169 -6.78 9.31 3.64
C THR A 169 -5.39 9.24 2.99
N PRO A 170 -5.31 9.25 1.65
CA PRO A 170 -4.03 9.39 0.95
C PRO A 170 -3.26 10.63 1.40
N VAL A 171 -1.94 10.56 1.42
CA VAL A 171 -1.07 11.62 1.95
C VAL A 171 -1.29 12.94 1.23
N HIS A 172 -1.40 12.91 -0.10
CA HIS A 172 -1.66 14.10 -0.93
C HIS A 172 -3.01 14.81 -0.64
N ARG A 173 -3.90 14.19 0.15
CA ARG A 173 -5.18 14.77 0.60
C ARG A 173 -5.14 15.23 2.05
N LEU A 174 -4.09 14.92 2.82
CA LEU A 174 -3.92 15.42 4.18
C LEU A 174 -3.68 16.93 4.17
N PRO A 175 -4.15 17.69 5.18
CA PRO A 175 -4.02 19.15 5.20
C PRO A 175 -2.59 19.67 5.02
N GLU A 176 -1.60 18.99 5.61
CA GLU A 176 -0.19 19.37 5.58
C GLU A 176 0.48 19.12 4.23
N PHE A 177 0.06 18.06 3.52
CA PHE A 177 0.64 17.63 2.24
C PHE A 177 -0.35 17.78 1.09
N ARG A 178 -1.27 18.74 1.19
CA ARG A 178 -2.35 18.88 0.21
C ARG A 178 -1.81 19.39 -1.11
N HIS A 179 -1.80 18.54 -2.12
CA HIS A 179 -1.44 18.92 -3.50
C HIS A 179 -2.58 18.60 -4.47
N CYS A 180 -2.72 19.47 -5.49
CA CYS A 180 -3.66 19.25 -6.58
C CYS A 180 -2.98 18.37 -7.64
N VAL A 181 -2.90 17.07 -7.38
CA VAL A 181 -2.35 16.04 -8.28
C VAL A 181 -3.41 14.96 -8.49
N SER A 182 -3.46 14.40 -9.70
CA SER A 182 -4.36 13.29 -10.03
C SER A 182 -3.65 11.96 -9.78
N LEU A 183 -4.13 11.19 -8.81
CA LEU A 183 -3.58 9.88 -8.42
C LEU A 183 -4.73 8.85 -8.35
N PRO A 184 -5.35 8.51 -9.49
CA PRO A 184 -6.57 7.72 -9.53
C PRO A 184 -6.44 6.35 -8.86
N GLU A 185 -5.27 5.70 -8.96
CA GLU A 185 -5.10 4.37 -8.38
C GLU A 185 -4.94 4.42 -6.86
N THR A 186 -4.24 5.43 -6.36
CA THR A 186 -4.15 5.74 -4.95
C THR A 186 -5.53 6.04 -4.35
N GLU A 187 -6.34 6.86 -5.03
CA GLU A 187 -7.69 7.20 -4.59
C GLU A 187 -8.60 5.97 -4.56
N ARG A 188 -8.60 5.21 -5.65
CA ARG A 188 -9.35 3.96 -5.77
C ARG A 188 -8.95 2.95 -4.69
N ALA A 189 -7.66 2.78 -4.43
CA ALA A 189 -7.19 1.90 -3.36
C ALA A 189 -7.66 2.35 -1.97
N ALA A 190 -7.64 3.65 -1.66
CA ALA A 190 -8.14 4.16 -0.38
C ALA A 190 -9.65 3.92 -0.17
N ASP A 191 -10.40 3.91 -1.26
CA ASP A 191 -11.84 3.70 -1.26
C ASP A 191 -12.25 2.23 -1.17
N GLU A 192 -11.46 1.32 -1.75
CA GLU A 192 -11.84 -0.08 -1.91
C GLU A 192 -11.13 -1.05 -0.94
N THR A 193 -9.96 -0.68 -0.41
CA THR A 193 -9.13 -1.66 0.33
C THR A 193 -9.62 -1.95 1.74
N LEU A 194 -9.47 -3.21 2.16
CA LEU A 194 -9.73 -3.68 3.51
C LEU A 194 -8.67 -4.71 3.91
N ALA A 195 -8.01 -4.49 5.04
CA ALA A 195 -7.08 -5.46 5.61
C ALA A 195 -7.83 -6.47 6.49
N LEU A 196 -7.69 -7.76 6.16
CA LEU A 196 -8.17 -8.88 6.94
C LEU A 196 -7.03 -9.45 7.80
N PRO A 197 -7.35 -10.09 8.94
CA PRO A 197 -6.32 -10.67 9.79
C PRO A 197 -5.72 -11.93 9.15
N VAL A 198 -4.39 -12.05 9.23
CA VAL A 198 -3.60 -13.18 8.71
C VAL A 198 -2.45 -13.55 9.68
N ASP A 199 -2.49 -13.01 10.89
CA ASP A 199 -1.43 -13.16 11.89
C ASP A 199 -1.21 -14.62 12.30
N ALA A 200 -0.04 -14.89 12.90
CA ALA A 200 0.37 -16.22 13.30
C ALA A 200 -0.52 -16.87 14.39
N SER A 201 -1.43 -16.13 15.02
CA SER A 201 -2.34 -16.68 16.03
C SER A 201 -3.68 -17.16 15.46
N LEU A 202 -3.96 -16.86 14.19
CA LEU A 202 -5.24 -17.16 13.56
C LEU A 202 -5.51 -18.67 13.52
N THR A 203 -6.65 -19.10 14.07
CA THR A 203 -7.09 -20.50 14.03
C THR A 203 -7.87 -20.81 12.75
N LYS A 204 -8.02 -22.10 12.42
CA LYS A 204 -8.89 -22.55 11.31
C LYS A 204 -10.32 -22.05 11.45
N ARG A 205 -10.85 -22.00 12.68
CA ARG A 205 -12.20 -21.49 12.96
C ARG A 205 -12.31 -20.00 12.65
N ASP A 206 -11.28 -19.23 12.97
CA ASP A 206 -11.24 -17.79 12.65
C ASP A 206 -11.15 -17.56 11.14
N MET A 207 -10.30 -18.32 10.43
CA MET A 207 -10.25 -18.27 8.96
C MET A 207 -11.59 -18.63 8.32
N GLN A 208 -12.29 -19.66 8.81
CA GLN A 208 -13.64 -20.00 8.34
C GLN A 208 -14.65 -18.88 8.60
N ARG A 209 -14.56 -18.20 9.75
CA ARG A 209 -15.40 -17.03 10.07
C ARG A 209 -15.14 -15.88 9.10
N ILE A 210 -13.89 -15.59 8.78
CA ILE A 210 -13.50 -14.57 7.79
C ILE A 210 -14.12 -14.89 6.43
N VAL A 211 -13.90 -16.12 5.95
CA VAL A 211 -14.43 -16.58 4.66
C VAL A 211 -15.94 -16.48 4.62
N SER A 212 -16.63 -16.98 5.65
CA SER A 212 -18.09 -16.94 5.75
C SER A 212 -18.62 -15.50 5.75
N ALA A 213 -17.98 -14.61 6.53
CA ALA A 213 -18.37 -13.21 6.59
C ALA A 213 -18.21 -12.50 5.25
N CYS A 214 -17.06 -12.65 4.59
CA CYS A 214 -16.79 -11.97 3.33
C CYS A 214 -17.64 -12.52 2.18
N ASN A 215 -17.77 -13.84 2.06
CA ASN A 215 -18.53 -14.46 0.97
C ASN A 215 -20.03 -14.17 1.07
N ALA A 216 -20.59 -14.11 2.28
CA ALA A 216 -21.99 -13.74 2.47
C ALA A 216 -22.30 -12.30 2.04
N LEU A 217 -21.32 -11.39 2.17
CA LEU A 217 -21.50 -9.98 1.85
C LEU A 217 -21.16 -9.65 0.40
N GLY A 218 -20.17 -10.31 -0.21
CA GLY A 218 -19.80 -10.06 -1.60
C GLY A 218 -20.89 -10.43 -2.61
N GLY A 219 -21.79 -11.36 -2.26
CA GLY A 219 -22.99 -11.63 -3.07
C GLY A 219 -23.99 -10.48 -3.11
N LEU A 220 -23.91 -9.53 -2.16
CA LEU A 220 -24.83 -8.39 -2.03
C LEU A 220 -24.30 -7.11 -2.71
N LEU A 221 -22.98 -7.03 -2.92
CA LEU A 221 -22.30 -5.91 -3.55
C LEU A 221 -21.88 -6.32 -4.95
N GLN A 222 -22.82 -6.34 -5.90
CA GLN A 222 -22.49 -6.48 -7.31
C GLN A 222 -22.03 -5.10 -7.83
N PRO A 223 -20.98 -5.02 -8.66
CA PRO A 223 -20.69 -3.79 -9.38
C PRO A 223 -21.90 -3.42 -10.23
N ALA A 224 -22.39 -2.19 -10.10
CA ALA A 224 -23.32 -1.62 -11.06
C ALA A 224 -22.51 -1.39 -12.35
N PHE A 225 -22.54 -2.37 -13.26
CA PHE A 225 -22.13 -2.14 -14.64
C PHE A 225 -23.14 -1.23 -15.32
#